data_AF-A0AAJ1JWB8-F1
#
_entry.id   AF-A0AAJ1JWB8-F1
#
_cell.length_a   1.000
_cell.length_b   1.000
_cell.length_c   1.000
_cell.angle_alpha   90.00
_cell.angle_beta   90.00
_cell.angle_gamma   90.00
#
_symmetry.space_group_name_H-M   'P 1'
#
loop_
_entity.id
_entity.type
_entity.pdbx_description
1 polymer ?
#
loop_
_entity_poly.entity_id
_entity_poly.type
_entity_poly.pdbx_seq_one_letter_code
_entity_poly.pdbx_strand_id
1 'polypeptide(L)'
;MQFDTMNKGYNRFQVDDALSKAQEEIDELKKKLDAYKKQSEEDQKCIQKYKVKYEQLSRDLEIKEQAAKDMTRIALSEANSIVNSANNNADMIIKEALLNARTILIKISKLGIEANEIKVNLNEQLALLSDTIDGFDIPPIPNVELIEKKYKD
;
A
#
# COMPACT_ATOMS: atom_id res chain seq x y z
N MET A 1 79.92 -25.08 -27.42
CA MET A 1 80.17 -25.52 -28.80
C MET A 1 81.67 -25.54 -29.02
N GLN A 2 82.18 -26.62 -29.61
CA GLN A 2 83.61 -26.79 -29.88
C GLN A 2 83.71 -27.04 -31.40
N PHE A 3 84.40 -26.14 -32.11
CA PHE A 3 84.55 -26.20 -33.56
C PHE A 3 85.91 -26.81 -33.90
N ASP A 4 85.95 -27.67 -34.92
CA ASP A 4 87.21 -28.25 -35.39
C ASP A 4 88.10 -27.16 -36.02
N THR A 5 89.41 -27.22 -35.77
CA THR A 5 90.39 -26.30 -36.35
C THR A 5 91.04 -26.90 -37.60
N MET A 6 90.97 -26.16 -38.71
CA MET A 6 91.70 -26.41 -39.96
C MET A 6 92.90 -25.46 -40.06
N ASN A 7 93.76 -25.70 -41.06
CA ASN A 7 94.93 -24.86 -41.29
C ASN A 7 94.45 -23.43 -41.63
N LYS A 8 94.70 -22.48 -40.71
CA LYS A 8 94.22 -21.07 -40.68
C LYS A 8 92.82 -20.79 -40.10
N GLY A 9 92.23 -21.65 -39.26
CA GLY A 9 91.07 -21.24 -38.44
C GLY A 9 90.05 -22.35 -38.15
N TYR A 10 88.85 -21.98 -37.73
CA TYR A 10 87.75 -22.93 -37.47
C TYR A 10 87.10 -23.43 -38.76
N ASN A 11 86.53 -24.64 -38.71
CA ASN A 11 85.78 -25.22 -39.82
C ASN A 11 84.56 -24.35 -40.15
N ARG A 12 84.63 -23.70 -41.31
CA ARG A 12 83.62 -22.76 -41.80
C ARG A 12 82.21 -23.37 -41.82
N PHE A 13 82.05 -24.62 -42.24
CA PHE A 13 80.72 -25.24 -42.34
C PHE A 13 80.07 -25.48 -40.96
N GLN A 14 80.86 -25.82 -39.95
CA GLN A 14 80.35 -25.99 -38.58
C GLN A 14 79.96 -24.65 -37.96
N VAL A 15 80.73 -23.60 -38.24
CA VAL A 15 80.45 -22.24 -37.77
C VAL A 15 79.23 -21.66 -38.49
N ASP A 16 79.12 -21.83 -39.81
CA ASP A 16 77.97 -21.38 -40.61
C ASP A 16 76.68 -22.12 -40.20
N ASP A 17 76.72 -23.43 -39.93
CA ASP A 17 75.56 -24.20 -39.44
C ASP A 17 75.12 -23.77 -38.02
N ALA A 18 76.07 -23.52 -37.12
CA ALA A 18 75.78 -23.01 -35.79
C ALA A 18 75.19 -21.58 -35.82
N LEU A 19 75.72 -20.71 -36.71
CA LEU A 19 75.18 -19.38 -36.96
C LEU A 19 73.76 -19.45 -37.54
N SER A 20 73.51 -20.35 -38.49
CA SER A 20 72.18 -20.55 -39.07
C SER A 20 71.16 -20.97 -38.02
N LYS A 21 71.50 -21.97 -37.18
CA LYS A 21 70.63 -22.41 -36.08
C LYS A 21 70.37 -21.31 -35.05
N ALA A 22 71.39 -20.57 -34.66
CA ALA A 22 71.21 -19.43 -33.74
C ALA A 22 70.32 -18.34 -34.36
N GLN A 23 70.44 -18.10 -35.67
CA GLN A 23 69.61 -17.15 -36.40
C GLN A 23 68.14 -17.60 -36.44
N GLU A 24 67.88 -18.89 -36.71
CA GLU A 24 66.54 -19.49 -36.65
C GLU A 24 65.93 -19.38 -35.25
N GLU A 25 66.71 -19.66 -34.20
CA GLU A 25 66.27 -19.55 -32.80
C GLU A 25 65.93 -18.11 -32.43
N ILE A 26 66.75 -17.13 -32.87
CA ILE A 26 66.48 -15.71 -32.69
C ILE A 26 65.17 -15.31 -33.37
N ASP A 27 64.92 -15.78 -34.59
CA ASP A 27 63.70 -15.44 -35.33
C ASP A 27 62.45 -16.11 -34.73
N GLU A 28 62.56 -17.33 -34.22
CA GLU A 28 61.50 -17.95 -33.42
C GLU A 28 61.20 -17.19 -32.12
N LEU A 29 62.24 -16.82 -31.38
CA LEU A 29 62.11 -16.08 -30.13
C LEU A 29 61.47 -14.71 -30.37
N LYS A 30 61.83 -14.01 -31.45
CA LYS A 30 61.18 -12.74 -31.84
C LYS A 30 59.70 -12.94 -32.13
N LYS A 31 59.31 -13.98 -32.88
CA LYS A 31 57.89 -14.27 -33.15
C LYS A 31 57.11 -14.55 -31.88
N LYS A 32 57.67 -15.33 -30.95
CA LYS A 32 57.06 -15.60 -29.63
C LYS A 32 56.93 -14.33 -28.81
N LEU A 33 57.96 -13.47 -28.80
CA LEU A 33 57.96 -12.20 -28.08
C LEU A 33 56.84 -11.27 -28.58
N ASP A 34 56.68 -11.14 -29.90
CA ASP A 34 55.61 -10.32 -30.48
C ASP A 34 54.22 -10.87 -30.18
N ALA A 35 54.04 -12.19 -30.22
CA ALA A 35 52.78 -12.82 -29.84
C ALA A 35 52.43 -12.53 -28.37
N TYR A 36 53.40 -12.67 -27.45
CA TYR A 36 53.19 -12.37 -26.03
C TYR A 36 52.92 -10.89 -25.77
N LYS A 37 53.61 -9.97 -26.45
CA LYS A 37 53.33 -8.53 -26.34
C LYS A 37 51.90 -8.21 -26.76
N LYS A 38 51.47 -8.74 -27.91
CA LYS A 38 50.11 -8.53 -28.41
C LYS A 38 49.06 -9.06 -27.44
N GLN A 39 49.28 -10.25 -26.88
CA GLN A 39 48.39 -10.82 -25.87
C GLN A 39 48.33 -9.97 -24.60
N SER A 40 49.49 -9.50 -24.12
CA SER A 40 49.56 -8.60 -22.96
C SER A 40 48.79 -7.29 -23.19
N GLU A 41 48.86 -6.71 -24.38
CA GLU A 41 48.11 -5.50 -24.73
C GLU A 41 46.60 -5.75 -24.78
N GLU A 42 46.17 -6.89 -25.32
CA GLU A 42 44.76 -7.30 -25.36
C GLU A 42 44.21 -7.55 -23.95
N ASP A 43 44.96 -8.27 -23.11
CA ASP A 43 44.60 -8.52 -21.72
C ASP A 43 44.49 -7.22 -20.92
N GLN A 44 45.42 -6.29 -21.13
CA GLN A 44 45.39 -4.98 -20.45
C GLN A 44 44.16 -4.15 -20.86
N LYS A 45 43.77 -4.19 -22.15
CA LYS A 45 42.52 -3.56 -22.62
C LYS A 45 41.29 -4.22 -22.01
N CYS A 46 41.26 -5.55 -21.92
CA CYS A 46 40.18 -6.28 -21.26
C CYS A 46 40.06 -5.90 -19.79
N ILE A 47 41.16 -5.85 -19.06
CA ILE A 47 41.19 -5.44 -17.65
C ILE A 47 40.62 -4.03 -17.47
N GLN A 48 41.06 -3.07 -18.28
CA GLN A 48 40.54 -1.70 -18.21
C GLN A 48 39.04 -1.64 -18.48
N LYS A 49 38.56 -2.38 -19.49
CA LYS A 49 37.13 -2.46 -19.82
C LYS A 49 36.32 -3.03 -18.66
N TYR A 50 36.78 -4.10 -18.02
CA TYR A 50 36.09 -4.70 -16.87
C TYR A 50 36.13 -3.80 -15.64
N LYS A 51 37.22 -3.08 -15.41
CA LYS A 51 37.34 -2.12 -14.31
C LYS A 51 36.30 -1.01 -14.44
N VAL A 52 36.18 -0.40 -15.62
CA VAL A 52 35.15 0.64 -15.88
C VAL A 52 33.74 0.10 -15.68
N LYS A 53 33.45 -1.10 -16.19
CA LYS A 53 32.15 -1.75 -15.99
C LYS A 53 31.84 -2.01 -14.52
N TYR A 54 32.84 -2.46 -13.76
CA TYR A 54 32.69 -2.71 -12.33
C TYR A 54 32.41 -1.42 -11.56
N GLU A 55 33.15 -0.34 -11.85
CA GLU A 55 32.94 0.97 -11.23
C GLU A 55 31.56 1.58 -11.57
N GLN A 56 31.06 1.34 -12.78
CA GLN A 56 29.69 1.71 -13.16
C GLN A 56 28.66 0.87 -12.39
N LEU A 57 28.83 -0.45 -12.39
CA LEU A 57 27.91 -1.35 -11.70
C LEU A 57 27.85 -1.06 -10.19
N SER A 58 28.99 -0.80 -9.55
CA SER A 58 29.06 -0.46 -8.13
C SER A 58 28.26 0.81 -7.82
N ARG A 59 28.43 1.86 -8.65
CA ARG A 59 27.67 3.11 -8.50
C ARG A 59 26.17 2.90 -8.69
N ASP A 60 25.78 2.14 -9.70
CA ASP A 60 24.36 1.82 -9.94
C ASP A 60 23.76 1.04 -8.77
N LEU A 61 24.53 0.13 -8.16
CA LEU A 61 24.11 -0.67 -7.02
C LEU A 61 23.92 0.20 -5.78
N GLU A 62 24.84 1.13 -5.50
CA GLU A 62 24.73 2.12 -4.42
C GLU A 62 23.49 3.01 -4.60
N ILE A 63 23.24 3.52 -5.81
CA ILE A 63 22.06 4.34 -6.11
C ILE A 63 20.78 3.54 -5.87
N LYS A 64 20.73 2.29 -6.33
CA LYS A 64 19.57 1.41 -6.13
C LYS A 64 19.34 1.08 -4.67
N GLU A 65 20.40 0.82 -3.91
CA GLU A 65 20.31 0.56 -2.47
C GLU A 65 19.77 1.77 -1.73
N GLN A 66 20.28 2.97 -2.04
CA GLN A 66 19.78 4.21 -1.45
C GLN A 66 18.31 4.46 -1.79
N ALA A 67 17.93 4.27 -3.06
CA ALA A 67 16.54 4.41 -3.49
C ALA A 67 15.61 3.41 -2.77
N ALA A 68 16.05 2.17 -2.57
CA ALA A 68 15.27 1.17 -1.83
C ALA A 68 15.10 1.55 -0.34
N LYS A 69 16.16 2.09 0.29
CA LYS A 69 16.09 2.59 1.68
C LYS A 69 15.11 3.76 1.80
N ASP A 70 15.19 4.72 0.87
CA ASP A 70 14.28 5.87 0.86
C ASP A 70 12.83 5.45 0.59
N MET A 71 12.62 4.52 -0.36
CA MET A 71 11.29 3.97 -0.64
C MET A 71 10.70 3.29 0.60
N THR A 72 11.48 2.50 1.32
CA THR A 72 11.05 1.84 2.56
C THR A 72 10.66 2.87 3.63
N ARG A 73 11.48 3.91 3.80
CA ARG A 73 11.20 5.00 4.75
C ARG A 73 9.91 5.75 4.41
N ILE A 74 9.73 6.10 3.13
CA ILE A 74 8.52 6.79 2.65
C ILE A 74 7.30 5.89 2.85
N ALA A 75 7.38 4.61 2.47
CA ALA A 75 6.29 3.66 2.63
C ALA A 75 5.87 3.51 4.10
N LEU A 76 6.81 3.45 5.04
CA LEU A 76 6.52 3.40 6.47
C LEU A 76 5.87 4.70 6.97
N SER A 77 6.40 5.85 6.55
CA SER A 77 5.82 7.14 6.91
C SER A 77 4.39 7.30 6.39
N GLU A 78 4.15 6.88 5.15
CA GLU A 78 2.84 6.95 4.51
C GLU A 78 1.85 5.98 5.16
N ALA A 79 2.28 4.75 5.45
CA ALA A 79 1.46 3.78 6.18
C ALA A 79 1.03 4.33 7.55
N ASN A 80 1.95 4.95 8.29
CA ASN A 80 1.62 5.59 9.57
C ASN A 80 0.64 6.76 9.39
N SER A 81 0.80 7.57 8.35
CA SER A 81 -0.13 8.66 8.02
C SER A 81 -1.54 8.15 7.72
N ILE A 82 -1.65 7.07 6.93
CA ILE A 82 -2.92 6.42 6.60
C ILE A 82 -3.57 5.86 7.87
N VAL A 83 -2.82 5.15 8.71
CA VAL A 83 -3.33 4.58 9.97
C VAL A 83 -3.82 5.68 10.90
N ASN A 84 -3.06 6.76 11.06
CA ASN A 84 -3.47 7.90 11.90
C ASN A 84 -4.73 8.58 11.36
N SER A 85 -4.83 8.75 10.05
CA SER A 85 -6.01 9.32 9.39
C SER A 85 -7.24 8.43 9.57
N ALA A 86 -7.07 7.10 9.42
CA ALA A 86 -8.13 6.13 9.65
C ALA A 86 -8.63 6.13 11.11
N ASN A 87 -7.71 6.20 12.09
CA ASN A 87 -8.06 6.31 13.50
C ASN A 87 -8.83 7.60 13.80
N ASN A 88 -8.36 8.75 13.31
CA ASN A 88 -9.05 10.02 13.50
C ASN A 88 -10.46 10.01 12.90
N ASN A 89 -10.61 9.42 11.71
CA ASN A 89 -11.92 9.28 11.07
C ASN A 89 -12.85 8.35 11.87
N ALA A 90 -12.33 7.23 12.37
CA ALA A 90 -13.10 6.32 13.21
C ALA A 90 -13.59 7.00 14.50
N ASP A 91 -12.70 7.74 15.17
CA ASP A 91 -13.05 8.52 16.37
C ASP A 91 -14.13 9.58 16.07
N MET A 92 -14.05 10.22 14.91
CA MET A 92 -15.05 11.20 14.48
C MET A 92 -16.42 10.53 14.28
N ILE A 93 -16.47 9.40 13.59
CA ILE A 93 -17.70 8.62 13.38
C ILE A 93 -18.31 8.19 14.72
N ILE A 94 -17.50 7.71 15.66
CA ILE A 94 -17.98 7.31 17.00
C ILE A 94 -18.58 8.52 17.74
N LYS A 95 -17.91 9.67 17.72
CA LYS A 95 -18.41 10.90 18.34
C LYS A 95 -19.73 11.35 17.73
N GLU A 96 -19.84 11.35 16.40
CA GLU A 96 -21.07 11.71 15.70
C GLU A 96 -22.21 10.73 16.03
N ALA A 97 -21.94 9.43 16.01
CA ALA A 97 -22.93 8.42 16.38
C ALA A 97 -23.44 8.61 17.82
N LEU A 98 -22.54 8.91 18.77
CA LEU A 98 -22.91 9.20 20.16
C LEU A 98 -23.78 10.47 20.28
N LEU A 99 -23.42 11.55 19.58
CA LEU A 99 -24.21 12.79 19.57
C LEU A 99 -25.60 12.56 18.96
N ASN A 100 -25.68 11.78 17.88
CA ASN A 100 -26.94 11.41 17.25
C ASN A 100 -27.81 10.55 18.18
N ALA A 101 -27.23 9.53 18.82
CA ALA A 101 -27.94 8.70 19.80
C ALA A 101 -28.49 9.55 20.96
N ARG A 102 -27.68 10.48 21.50
CA ARG A 102 -28.11 11.40 22.55
C ARG A 102 -29.26 12.29 22.08
N THR A 103 -29.20 12.78 20.85
CA THR A 103 -30.27 13.59 20.25
C THR A 103 -31.56 12.80 20.10
N ILE A 104 -31.48 11.55 19.66
CA ILE A 104 -32.64 10.64 19.55
C ILE A 104 -33.25 10.41 20.94
N LEU A 105 -32.43 10.14 21.96
CA LEU A 105 -32.92 9.94 23.34
C LEU A 105 -33.68 11.16 23.86
N ILE A 106 -33.15 12.38 23.64
CA ILE A 106 -33.85 13.61 24.02
C ILE A 106 -35.20 13.73 23.30
N LYS A 107 -35.26 13.40 22.01
CA LYS A 107 -36.53 13.39 21.26
C LYS A 107 -37.53 12.37 21.79
N ILE A 108 -37.08 11.16 22.15
CA ILE A 108 -37.92 10.13 22.76
C ILE A 108 -38.49 10.61 24.09
N SER A 109 -37.65 11.20 24.95
CA SER A 109 -38.11 11.74 26.24
C SER A 109 -39.16 12.84 26.06
N LYS A 110 -38.99 13.74 25.09
CA LYS A 110 -39.98 14.77 24.77
C LYS A 110 -41.31 14.16 24.28
N LEU A 111 -41.24 13.22 23.34
CA LEU A 111 -42.43 12.50 22.87
C LEU A 111 -43.15 11.78 24.00
N GLY A 112 -42.43 11.22 24.97
CA GLY A 112 -43.01 10.59 26.15
C GLY A 112 -43.78 11.57 27.03
N ILE A 113 -43.27 12.79 27.21
CA ILE A 113 -43.95 13.86 27.94
C ILE A 113 -45.22 14.29 27.18
N GLU A 114 -45.10 14.59 25.89
CA GLU A 114 -46.22 14.99 25.02
C GLU A 114 -47.32 13.91 24.99
N ALA A 115 -46.95 12.64 24.87
CA ALA A 115 -47.90 11.52 24.90
C ALA A 115 -48.61 11.40 26.25
N ASN A 116 -47.90 11.67 27.36
CA ASN A 116 -48.51 11.68 28.69
C ASN A 116 -49.49 12.84 28.85
N GLU A 117 -49.15 14.03 28.36
CA GLU A 117 -50.05 15.19 28.35
C GLU A 117 -51.32 14.90 27.55
N ILE A 118 -51.19 14.31 26.36
CA ILE A 118 -52.35 13.89 25.54
C ILE A 118 -53.21 12.88 26.30
N LYS A 119 -52.59 11.88 26.96
CA LYS A 119 -53.32 10.89 27.76
C LYS A 119 -54.10 11.54 28.91
N VAL A 120 -53.50 12.48 29.63
CA VAL A 120 -54.18 13.23 30.71
C VAL A 120 -55.38 13.99 30.16
N ASN A 121 -55.19 14.74 29.06
CA ASN A 121 -56.27 15.49 28.43
C ASN A 121 -57.42 14.59 27.95
N LEU A 122 -57.11 13.46 27.31
CA LEU A 122 -58.14 12.49 26.89
C LEU A 122 -58.91 11.89 28.07
N ASN A 123 -58.23 11.61 29.20
CA ASN A 123 -58.89 11.13 30.41
C ASN A 123 -59.82 12.18 31.00
N GLU A 124 -59.42 13.45 31.00
CA GLU A 124 -60.28 14.57 31.44
C GLU A 124 -61.51 14.69 30.55
N GLN A 125 -61.36 14.59 29.23
CA GLN A 125 -62.48 14.61 28.29
C GLN A 125 -63.43 13.41 28.49
N LEU A 126 -62.90 12.22 28.75
CA LEU A 126 -63.70 11.04 29.04
C LEU A 126 -64.47 11.18 30.35
N ALA A 127 -63.87 11.77 31.39
CA ALA A 127 -64.55 12.05 32.65
C ALA A 127 -65.73 13.02 32.43
N LEU A 128 -65.51 14.11 31.69
CA LEU A 128 -66.57 15.06 31.31
C LEU A 128 -67.70 14.38 30.53
N LEU A 129 -67.36 13.50 29.57
CA LEU A 129 -68.36 12.76 28.82
C LEU A 129 -69.17 11.80 29.71
N SER A 130 -68.50 11.10 30.63
CA SER A 130 -69.17 10.24 31.62
C SER A 130 -70.16 11.04 32.45
N ASP A 131 -69.74 12.20 32.99
CA ASP A 131 -70.60 13.09 33.77
C ASP A 131 -71.82 13.57 32.96
N THR A 132 -71.64 13.85 31.67
CA THR A 132 -72.76 14.26 30.78
C THR A 132 -73.73 13.11 30.48
N ILE A 133 -73.25 11.87 30.42
CA ILE A 133 -74.09 10.69 30.24
C ILE A 133 -74.88 10.42 31.52
N ASP A 134 -74.23 10.50 32.69
CA ASP A 134 -74.90 10.29 33.98
C ASP A 134 -75.93 11.40 34.28
N GLY A 135 -75.69 12.62 33.81
CA GLY A 135 -76.64 13.73 33.85
C GLY A 135 -77.73 13.69 32.77
N PHE A 136 -77.72 12.71 31.87
CA PHE A 136 -78.70 12.59 30.80
C PHE A 136 -79.97 11.93 31.31
N ASP A 137 -81.00 12.75 31.58
CA ASP A 137 -82.29 12.27 32.05
C ASP A 137 -83.12 11.72 30.88
N ILE A 138 -83.55 10.46 30.98
CA ILE A 138 -84.35 9.82 29.93
C ILE A 138 -85.80 10.30 30.10
N PRO A 139 -86.38 10.99 29.10
CA PRO A 139 -87.76 11.44 29.22
C PRO A 139 -88.67 10.22 29.45
N PRO A 140 -89.63 10.31 30.40
CA PRO A 140 -90.53 9.21 30.67
C PRO A 140 -91.30 8.86 29.40
N ILE A 141 -91.28 7.58 29.03
CA ILE A 141 -92.00 7.08 27.86
C ILE A 141 -93.49 7.36 28.07
N PRO A 142 -94.18 8.06 27.15
CA PRO A 142 -95.60 8.33 27.28
C PRO A 142 -96.39 7.03 27.44
N ASN A 143 -97.27 7.00 28.44
CA ASN A 143 -98.07 5.83 28.76
C ASN A 143 -98.94 5.44 27.57
N VAL A 144 -98.79 4.21 27.07
CA VAL A 144 -99.36 3.71 25.80
C VAL A 144 -100.91 3.74 25.80
N GLU A 145 -101.52 3.81 26.99
CA GLU A 145 -102.97 3.93 27.17
C GLU A 145 -103.58 5.22 26.58
N LEU A 146 -102.79 6.29 26.41
CA LEU A 146 -103.26 7.53 25.79
C LEU A 146 -103.35 7.44 24.25
N ILE A 147 -102.68 6.46 23.64
CA ILE A 147 -102.70 6.26 22.19
C ILE A 147 -103.92 5.42 21.80
N GLU A 148 -104.29 4.41 22.59
CA GLU A 148 -105.43 3.54 22.29
C GLU A 148 -106.79 4.23 22.43
N LYS A 149 -106.91 5.27 23.27
CA LYS A 149 -108.15 6.04 23.39
C LYS A 149 -108.43 7.00 22.23
N LYS A 150 -107.43 7.34 21.41
CA LYS A 150 -107.59 8.24 20.26
C LYS A 150 -107.99 7.53 18.96
N TYR A 151 -108.02 6.19 18.94
CA TYR A 151 -108.43 5.38 17.80
C TYR A 151 -109.79 4.69 18.02
N LYS A 152 -110.58 5.15 19.01
CA LYS A 152 -111.86 4.52 19.37
C LYS A 152 -113.08 5.44 19.38
N ASP A 153 -112.99 6.63 18.79
CA ASP A 153 -114.13 7.51 18.47
C ASP A 153 -114.13 7.88 16.98
#